data_AF-A0A4Q3ECI5-F1
#
_entry.id   AF-A0A4Q3ECI5-F1
#
_cell.length_a   1.000
_cell.length_b   1.000
_cell.length_c   1.000
_cell.angle_alpha   90.00
_cell.angle_beta   90.00
_cell.angle_gamma   90.00
#
_symmetry.space_group_name_H-M   'P 1'
#
loop_
_entity.id
_entity.type
_entity.pdbx_description
1 polymer ?
#
loop_
_entity_poly.entity_id
_entity_poly.type
_entity_poly.pdbx_seq_one_letter_code
_entity_poly.pdbx_strand_id
1 'polypeptide(L)'
;MDVAVYIKELLLQEQFVYVPGLGTFLTLKTAGVYHPEQQRFYPPKNSIDFVAEAKPDETLENYIKTQKNISAPAAKYFIEKFVDELKKNAINQNIPVKEAL
;
A
#
# COMPACT_ATOMS: atom_id res chain seq x y z
N MET A 1 9.16 -12.94 6.13
CA MET A 1 7.85 -12.45 6.62
C MET A 1 7.22 -11.68 5.49
N ASP A 2 5.97 -11.97 5.13
CA ASP A 2 5.37 -11.36 3.95
C ASP A 2 4.62 -10.07 4.33
N VAL A 3 5.37 -8.98 4.45
CA VAL A 3 4.84 -7.66 4.87
C VAL A 3 3.82 -7.14 3.85
N ALA A 4 3.98 -7.51 2.57
CA ALA A 4 3.04 -7.13 1.50
C ALA A 4 1.62 -7.67 1.74
N VAL A 5 1.50 -8.89 2.30
CA VAL A 5 0.20 -9.47 2.64
C VAL A 5 -0.50 -8.65 3.72
N TYR A 6 0.22 -8.26 4.76
CA TYR A 6 -0.33 -7.44 5.84
C TYR A 6 -0.73 -6.03 5.38
N ILE A 7 0.06 -5.42 4.49
CA ILE A 7 -0.31 -4.14 3.86
C ILE A 7 -1.61 -4.30 3.06
N LYS A 8 -1.73 -5.37 2.26
CA LYS A 8 -2.95 -5.64 1.48
C LYS A 8 -4.16 -5.86 2.38
N GLU A 9 -4.03 -6.65 3.43
CA GLU A 9 -5.11 -6.92 4.38
C GLU A 9 -5.57 -5.63 5.06
N LEU A 10 -4.62 -4.81 5.52
CA LEU A 10 -4.94 -3.50 6.09
C LEU A 10 -5.60 -2.56 5.09
N LEU A 11 -5.15 -2.51 3.83
CA LEU A 11 -5.77 -1.67 2.78
C LEU A 11 -7.20 -2.10 2.41
N LEU A 12 -7.59 -3.33 2.72
CA LEU A 12 -8.98 -3.80 2.56
C LEU A 12 -9.86 -3.37 3.74
N GLN A 13 -9.27 -3.16 4.92
CA GLN A 13 -9.98 -2.75 6.14
C GLN A 13 -10.00 -1.23 6.30
N GLU A 14 -8.92 -0.56 5.92
CA GLU A 14 -8.67 0.87 6.10
C GLU A 14 -8.42 1.56 4.76
N GLN A 15 -8.69 2.87 4.71
CA GLN A 15 -8.53 3.66 3.49
C GLN A 15 -7.06 4.04 3.22
N PHE A 16 -6.19 3.95 4.21
CA PHE A 16 -4.78 4.27 4.05
C PHE A 16 -3.92 3.37 4.94
N VAL A 17 -2.70 3.10 4.50
CA VAL A 17 -1.70 2.36 5.28
C VAL A 17 -0.36 3.04 5.13
N TYR A 18 0.17 3.55 6.23
CA TYR A 18 1.52 4.08 6.28
C TYR A 18 2.54 2.94 6.44
N VAL A 19 3.59 2.98 5.62
CA VAL A 19 4.72 2.05 5.66
C VAL A 19 5.97 2.85 6.03
N PRO A 20 6.47 2.69 7.27
CA PRO A 20 7.71 3.32 7.71
C PRO A 20 8.87 3.11 6.75
N GLY A 21 9.52 4.20 6.33
CA GLY A 21 10.66 4.18 5.43
C GLY A 21 10.32 4.07 3.93
N LEU A 22 9.04 3.96 3.56
CA LEU A 22 8.58 3.92 2.17
C LEU A 22 7.63 5.07 1.84
N GLY A 23 6.49 5.19 2.52
CA GLY A 23 5.43 6.14 2.22
C GLY A 23 4.06 5.63 2.63
N THR A 24 2.98 6.20 2.09
CA THR A 24 1.60 5.87 2.43
C THR A 24 0.86 5.34 1.20
N PHE A 25 0.21 4.18 1.36
CA PHE A 25 -0.72 3.64 0.37
C PHE A 25 -2.14 4.12 0.68
N LEU A 26 -2.91 4.44 -0.36
CA LEU A 26 -4.24 5.00 -0.28
C LEU A 26 -5.21 4.18 -1.14
N THR A 27 -6.40 3.88 -0.63
CA THR A 27 -7.48 3.28 -1.41
C THR A 27 -8.43 4.39 -1.86
N LEU A 28 -8.40 4.71 -3.15
CA LEU A 28 -9.29 5.69 -3.78
C LEU A 28 -10.54 4.98 -4.32
N LYS A 29 -11.72 5.44 -3.90
CA LYS A 29 -13.00 4.95 -4.41
C LYS A 29 -13.49 5.85 -5.54
N THR A 30 -13.58 5.31 -6.75
CA THR A 30 -14.22 5.97 -7.88
C THR A 30 -15.67 5.50 -7.98
N ALA A 31 -16.61 6.44 -7.98
CA ALA A 31 -18.02 6.15 -8.18
C ALA A 31 -18.26 5.56 -9.59
N GLY A 32 -19.33 4.77 -9.73
CA GLY A 32 -19.77 4.32 -11.03
C GLY A 32 -20.30 5.50 -11.84
N VAL A 33 -19.89 5.60 -13.10
CA VAL A 33 -20.26 6.72 -13.98
C VAL A 33 -20.89 6.16 -15.25
N TYR A 34 -21.99 6.79 -15.67
CA TYR A 34 -22.53 6.58 -17.00
C TYR A 34 -21.79 7.44 -18.00
N HIS A 35 -21.20 6.83 -19.03
CA HIS A 35 -20.56 7.55 -20.12
C HIS A 35 -21.54 7.67 -21.30
N PRO A 36 -22.13 8.86 -21.54
CA PRO A 36 -23.17 9.05 -22.53
C PRO A 36 -22.69 8.84 -23.97
N GLU A 37 -21.45 9.22 -24.29
CA GLU A 37 -20.89 9.03 -25.64
C GLU A 37 -20.74 7.55 -26.04
N GLN A 38 -20.49 6.68 -25.06
CA GLN A 38 -20.31 5.26 -25.27
C GLN A 38 -21.55 4.44 -24.95
N GLN A 39 -22.61 5.08 -24.45
CA GLN A 39 -23.84 4.46 -23.94
C GLN A 39 -23.57 3.30 -22.97
N ARG A 40 -22.56 3.46 -22.10
CA ARG A 40 -22.09 2.40 -21.19
C ARG A 40 -22.06 2.87 -19.74
N PHE A 41 -22.42 1.97 -18.85
CA PHE A 41 -22.25 2.12 -17.41
C PHE A 41 -20.91 1.54 -16.99
N TYR A 42 -20.12 2.34 -16.27
CA TYR A 42 -18.90 1.89 -15.64
C TYR A 42 -19.16 1.64 -14.16
N PRO A 43 -18.89 0.43 -13.65
CA PRO A 43 -19.12 0.13 -12.25
C PRO A 43 -18.17 0.95 -11.36
N PRO A 44 -18.55 1.18 -10.09
CA PRO A 44 -17.64 1.76 -9.11
C PRO A 44 -16.41 0.87 -8.97
N LYS A 45 -15.24 1.49 -8.83
CA LYS A 45 -13.96 0.79 -8.70
C LYS A 45 -13.15 1.38 -7.56
N ASN A 46 -12.33 0.55 -6.94
CA ASN A 46 -11.30 0.99 -6.02
C ASN A 46 -9.95 0.93 -6.73
N SER A 47 -9.15 1.99 -6.64
CA SER A 47 -7.76 2.02 -7.09
C SER A 47 -6.85 2.25 -5.89
N ILE A 48 -5.63 1.71 -5.97
CA ILE A 48 -4.59 1.96 -4.97
C ILE A 48 -3.69 3.05 -5.52
N ASP A 49 -3.44 4.06 -4.70
CA ASP A 49 -2.50 5.14 -4.97
C ASP A 49 -1.37 5.14 -3.93
N PHE A 50 -0.24 5.75 -4.28
CA PHE A 50 0.94 5.81 -3.41
C PHE A 50 1.46 7.24 -3.32
N VAL A 51 1.65 7.70 -2.09
CA VAL A 51 2.29 8.98 -1.79
C VAL A 51 3.55 8.74 -0.96
N ALA A 52 4.65 9.39 -1.33
CA ALA A 52 5.91 9.31 -0.59
C ALA A 52 5.88 10.07 0.75
N GLU A 53 4.76 10.74 1.07
CA GLU A 53 4.60 11.51 2.29
C GLU A 53 4.55 10.59 3.52
N ALA A 54 5.29 11.01 4.55
CA ALA A 54 5.31 10.35 5.84
C ALA A 54 4.15 10.85 6.69
N LYS A 55 3.14 9.99 6.88
CA LYS A 55 2.10 10.21 7.87
C LYS A 55 2.40 9.30 9.07
N PRO A 56 2.94 9.84 10.19
CA PRO A 56 3.33 9.00 11.32
C PRO A 56 2.11 8.31 11.89
N ASP A 57 1.99 7.02 11.58
CA ASP A 57 0.92 6.13 12.02
C ASP A 57 1.53 4.78 12.42
N GLU A 58 1.01 4.18 13.48
CA GLU A 58 1.50 2.92 14.05
C GLU A 58 0.61 1.73 13.67
N THR A 59 -0.40 1.93 12.82
CA THR A 59 -1.39 0.90 12.43
C THR A 59 -0.74 -0.36 11.88
N LEU A 60 0.21 -0.24 10.94
CA LEU A 60 0.91 -1.40 10.38
C LEU A 60 1.75 -2.15 11.41
N GLU A 61 2.47 -1.41 12.27
CA GLU A 61 3.29 -1.99 13.34
C GLU A 61 2.41 -2.75 14.34
N ASN A 62 1.30 -2.14 14.77
CA ASN A 62 0.34 -2.73 15.70
C ASN A 62 -0.38 -3.95 15.12
N TYR A 63 -0.71 -3.94 13.83
CA TYR A 63 -1.29 -5.08 13.14
C TYR A 63 -0.33 -6.27 13.12
N ILE A 64 0.93 -6.04 12.73
CA ILE A 64 1.96 -7.09 12.68
C ILE A 64 2.25 -7.63 14.07
N LYS A 65 2.37 -6.77 15.09
CA LYS A 65 2.53 -7.18 16.49
C LYS A 65 1.42 -8.13 16.92
N THR A 66 0.17 -7.80 16.60
CA THR A 66 -1.01 -8.59 16.97
C THR A 66 -1.06 -9.91 16.23
N GLN A 67 -0.83 -9.90 14.91
CA GLN A 67 -0.89 -11.11 14.08
C GLN A 67 0.25 -12.10 14.37
N LYS A 68 1.43 -11.62 14.73
CA LYS A 68 2.62 -12.46 14.99
C LYS A 68 2.97 -12.63 16.47
N ASN A 69 2.28 -11.93 17.36
CA ASN A 69 2.58 -11.88 18.79
C ASN A 69 4.06 -11.53 19.08
N ILE A 70 4.55 -10.48 18.42
CA ILE A 70 5.94 -9.99 18.55
C ILE A 70 5.98 -8.60 19.19
N SER A 71 7.17 -8.20 19.65
CA SER A 71 7.39 -6.86 20.21
C SER A 71 7.34 -5.78 19.12
N ALA A 72 7.04 -4.54 19.52
CA ALA A 72 7.02 -3.40 18.58
C ALA A 72 8.36 -3.17 17.86
N PRO A 73 9.52 -3.23 18.54
CA PRO A 73 10.80 -3.10 17.86
C PRO A 73 11.04 -4.20 16.83
N ALA A 74 10.57 -5.43 17.09
CA ALA A 74 10.69 -6.53 16.14
C ALA A 74 9.81 -6.32 14.90
N ALA A 75 8.57 -5.86 15.07
CA ALA A 75 7.68 -5.54 13.95
C ALA A 75 8.28 -4.45 13.05
N LYS A 76 8.81 -3.38 13.66
CA LYS A 76 9.48 -2.29 12.95
C LYS A 76 10.70 -2.78 12.16
N TYR A 77 11.54 -3.62 12.78
CA TYR A 77 12.69 -4.22 12.10
C TYR A 77 12.29 -5.01 10.85
N PHE A 78 11.20 -5.80 10.91
CA PHE A 78 10.74 -6.54 9.74
C PHE A 78 10.19 -5.64 8.63
N ILE A 79 9.50 -4.56 8.98
CA ILE A 79 9.04 -3.56 8.01
C ILE A 79 10.23 -2.89 7.33
N GLU A 80 11.21 -2.40 8.09
CA GLU A 80 12.41 -1.74 7.57
C GLU A 80 13.19 -2.68 6.64
N LYS A 81 13.41 -3.93 7.07
CA LYS A 81 14.09 -4.94 6.25
C LYS A 81 13.34 -5.19 4.93
N PHE A 82 12.02 -5.30 4.97
CA PHE A 82 11.20 -5.48 3.77
C PHE A 82 11.33 -4.29 2.81
N VAL A 83 11.30 -3.06 3.33
CA VAL A 83 11.45 -1.83 2.54
C VAL A 83 12.84 -1.75 1.91
N ASP A 84 13.89 -2.14 2.64
CA ASP A 84 15.26 -2.16 2.11
C ASP A 84 15.43 -3.20 1.01
N GLU A 85 14.86 -4.39 1.17
CA GLU A 85 14.81 -5.41 0.12
C GLU A 85 14.04 -4.92 -1.11
N LEU A 86 12.91 -4.26 -0.90
CA LEU A 86 12.09 -3.67 -1.97
C LEU A 86 12.87 -2.60 -2.75
N LYS A 87 13.55 -1.68 -2.07
CA LYS A 87 14.37 -0.62 -2.69
C LYS A 87 15.54 -1.22 -3.48
N LYS A 88 16.23 -2.23 -2.94
CA LYS A 88 17.31 -2.94 -3.65
C LYS A 88 16.79 -3.62 -4.92
N ASN A 89 15.63 -4.26 -4.84
CA ASN A 89 15.02 -4.90 -6.01
C ASN A 89 14.58 -3.88 -7.07
N ALA A 90 14.05 -2.73 -6.67
CA ALA A 90 13.67 -1.65 -7.58
C ALA A 90 14.87 -1.03 -8.32
N ILE A 91 16.05 -0.99 -7.69
CA ILE A 91 17.28 -0.52 -8.33
C ILE A 91 17.78 -1.53 -9.38
N ASN A 92 17.68 -2.83 -9.08
CA ASN A 92 18.17 -3.90 -9.95
C ASN A 92 17.22 -4.25 -11.09
N GLN A 93 15.92 -4.01 -10.92
CA GLN A 93 14.92 -4.18 -11.97
C GLN A 93 14.62 -2.82 -12.57
N ASN A 94 15.10 -2.57 -13.81
CA ASN A 94 14.71 -1.43 -14.62
C ASN A 94 13.22 -1.56 -15.00
N ILE A 95 12.31 -1.30 -14.06
CA ILE A 95 10.88 -1.33 -14.27
C ILE A 95 10.53 -0.09 -15.10
N PRO A 96 10.12 -0.21 -16.37
CA PRO A 96 9.67 0.94 -17.12
C PRO A 96 8.43 1.48 -16.41
N VAL A 97 8.53 2.68 -15.85
CA VAL A 97 7.38 3.44 -15.40
C VAL A 97 6.51 3.62 -16.65
N LYS A 98 5.42 2.88 -16.76
CA LYS A 98 4.42 3.16 -17.79
C LYS A 98 3.88 4.54 -17.47
N GLU A 99 4.31 5.53 -18.24
CA GLU A 99 3.66 6.83 -18.31
C GLU A 99 2.16 6.56 -18.49
N ALA A 100 1.37 6.99 -17.51
CA ALA A 100 -0.07 6.95 -17.62
C ALA A 100 -0.48 7.93 -18.72
N LEU A 101 -1.05 7.39 -19.80
CA LEU A 101 -1.76 8.13 -20.86
C LEU A 101 -3.02 8.79 -20.29
#